data_AF-A0A2H9RQX6-F1
#
_entry.id   AF-A0A2H9RQX6-F1
#
_cell.length_a   1.000
_cell.length_b   1.000
_cell.length_c   1.000
_cell.angle_alpha   90.00
_cell.angle_beta   90.00
_cell.angle_gamma   90.00
#
_symmetry.space_group_name_H-M   'P 1'
#
loop_
_entity.id
_entity.type
_entity.pdbx_description
1 polymer ?
#
loop_
_entity_poly.entity_id
_entity_poly.type
_entity_poly.pdbx_seq_one_letter_code
_entity_poly.pdbx_strand_id
1 'polypeptide(L)'
;MPENTTFGNLQSYRNYTQPTVKRLFGDTSFRKKRKSKHQENVHKLLEALALHGSMTTWEIAQLHYSDIPAIRTREKELRRLLVGRKDRGKKSLGVLDVGLVVSEKIKIKQNISNYYRLSLHGILYCLDVLGFRKKDVDAMAHNYEKTLPMVFGKWGYLKSILDNDVYRIQILAEGLFLDNIHITKISKIPIFEIITYLNVKYQNYYESISEKDLADQISYWFYTTLLIHSTMNRKMEKTELEKWKKIFANDKKLKRWFFGFVKETSKFYSDRFDYLKILEP
;
A
#
# COMPACT_ATOMS: atom_id res chain seq x y z
N MET A 1 -15.38 -4.64 12.63
CA MET A 1 -14.38 -4.92 11.59
C MET A 1 -15.13 -5.17 10.29
N PRO A 2 -14.60 -4.80 9.12
CA PRO A 2 -15.26 -5.13 7.85
C PRO A 2 -15.36 -6.66 7.74
N GLU A 3 -16.58 -7.18 7.75
CA GLU A 3 -16.83 -8.61 7.58
C GLU A 3 -16.45 -8.99 6.14
N ASN A 4 -15.50 -9.91 5.99
CA ASN A 4 -15.09 -10.58 4.75
C ASN A 4 -14.14 -9.84 3.78
N THR A 5 -13.10 -9.15 4.27
CA THR A 5 -11.93 -8.89 3.40
C THR A 5 -10.69 -9.53 4.00
N THR A 6 -10.35 -10.72 3.52
CA THR A 6 -9.04 -11.33 3.73
C THR A 6 -8.07 -10.77 2.70
N PHE A 7 -6.94 -10.24 3.16
CA PHE A 7 -5.86 -9.79 2.29
C PHE A 7 -4.80 -10.87 2.20
N GLY A 8 -4.17 -11.06 1.05
CA GLY A 8 -2.86 -11.70 1.01
C GLY A 8 -1.78 -10.77 1.55
N ASN A 9 -0.66 -11.31 2.03
CA ASN A 9 0.50 -10.48 2.39
C ASN A 9 1.14 -9.82 1.16
N LEU A 10 2.20 -9.00 1.35
CA LEU A 10 2.88 -8.33 0.23
C LEU A 10 3.41 -9.28 -0.85
N GLN A 11 3.85 -10.49 -0.50
CA GLN A 11 4.33 -11.47 -1.47
C GLN A 11 3.17 -12.01 -2.32
N SER A 12 2.03 -12.29 -1.68
CA SER A 12 0.80 -12.67 -2.38
C SER A 12 0.25 -11.54 -3.25
N TYR A 13 0.30 -10.29 -2.76
CA TYR A 13 -0.04 -9.12 -3.57
C TYR A 13 0.80 -9.06 -4.84
N ARG A 14 2.13 -9.16 -4.71
CA ARG A 14 3.05 -9.10 -5.85
C ARG A 14 2.83 -10.26 -6.83
N ASN A 15 2.66 -11.48 -6.33
CA ASN A 15 2.60 -12.67 -7.19
C ASN A 15 1.23 -12.86 -7.85
N TYR A 16 0.15 -12.43 -7.20
CA TYR A 16 -1.22 -12.75 -7.66
C TYR A 16 -2.09 -11.51 -7.84
N THR A 17 -2.24 -10.68 -6.79
CA THR A 17 -3.18 -9.55 -6.83
C THR A 17 -2.76 -8.52 -7.87
N GLN A 18 -1.52 -8.01 -7.80
CA GLN A 18 -0.99 -6.97 -8.67
C GLN A 18 -1.06 -7.36 -10.16
N PRO A 19 -0.58 -8.55 -10.59
CA PRO A 19 -0.74 -8.99 -11.98
C PRO A 19 -2.21 -9.10 -12.40
N THR A 20 -3.07 -9.62 -11.52
CA THR A 20 -4.51 -9.78 -11.80
C THR A 20 -5.19 -8.43 -12.00
N VAL A 21 -4.96 -7.46 -11.11
CA VAL A 21 -5.58 -6.14 -11.20
C VAL A 21 -5.00 -5.31 -12.35
N LYS A 22 -3.71 -5.44 -12.65
CA LYS A 22 -3.10 -4.82 -13.84
C LYS A 22 -3.71 -5.38 -15.12
N ARG A 23 -3.96 -6.70 -15.19
CA ARG A 23 -4.66 -7.32 -16.32
C ARG A 23 -6.10 -6.85 -16.46
N LEU A 24 -6.86 -6.77 -15.36
CA LEU A 24 -8.28 -6.41 -15.40
C LEU A 24 -8.50 -4.91 -15.61
N PHE A 25 -7.76 -4.06 -14.90
CA PHE A 25 -8.00 -2.62 -14.78
C PHE A 25 -6.92 -1.76 -15.45
N GLY A 26 -5.87 -2.39 -15.97
CA GLY A 26 -4.77 -1.77 -16.69
C GLY A 26 -3.55 -1.51 -15.82
N ASP A 27 -2.41 -1.38 -16.47
CA ASP A 27 -1.07 -1.25 -15.89
C ASP A 27 -0.51 0.18 -15.87
N THR A 28 -1.17 1.08 -16.60
CA THR A 28 -0.74 2.47 -16.81
C THR A 28 -1.88 3.43 -16.50
N SER A 29 -1.60 4.70 -16.26
CA SER A 29 -2.66 5.68 -15.97
C SER A 29 -3.59 5.88 -17.16
N PHE A 30 -4.89 6.08 -16.91
CA PHE A 30 -5.87 6.47 -17.94
C PHE A 30 -5.53 7.78 -18.66
N ARG A 31 -4.62 8.59 -18.08
CA ARG A 31 -4.11 9.84 -18.67
C ARG A 31 -3.06 9.63 -19.76
N LYS A 32 -2.41 8.46 -19.81
CA LYS A 32 -1.23 8.20 -20.66
C LYS A 32 -1.52 7.40 -21.93
N LYS A 33 -2.57 6.57 -21.96
CA LYS A 33 -2.93 5.72 -23.11
C LYS A 33 -4.44 5.61 -23.28
N ARG A 34 -4.91 5.38 -24.53
CA ARG A 34 -6.31 5.01 -24.81
C ARG A 34 -6.63 3.69 -24.11
N LYS A 35 -7.47 3.76 -23.08
CA LYS A 35 -7.96 2.59 -22.33
C LYS A 35 -9.37 2.21 -22.76
N SER A 36 -9.79 1.00 -22.38
CA SER A 36 -11.21 0.69 -22.43
C SER A 36 -11.99 1.59 -21.47
N LYS A 37 -13.21 1.97 -21.83
CA LYS A 37 -14.11 2.78 -20.99
C LYS A 37 -14.30 2.17 -19.60
N HIS A 38 -14.26 0.83 -19.48
CA HIS A 38 -14.33 0.13 -18.21
C HIS A 38 -13.11 0.44 -17.32
N GLN A 39 -11.90 0.28 -17.84
CA GLN A 39 -10.67 0.55 -17.10
C GLN A 39 -10.55 2.02 -16.69
N GLU A 40 -10.92 2.94 -17.57
CA GLU A 40 -10.96 4.37 -17.26
C GLU A 40 -11.94 4.67 -16.11
N ASN A 41 -13.13 4.07 -16.15
CA ASN A 41 -14.12 4.24 -15.08
C ASN A 41 -13.64 3.67 -13.74
N VAL A 42 -12.97 2.51 -13.75
CA VAL A 42 -12.36 1.94 -12.54
C VAL A 42 -11.26 2.86 -12.01
N HIS A 43 -10.41 3.40 -12.88
CA HIS A 43 -9.35 4.33 -12.49
C HIS A 43 -9.90 5.63 -11.90
N LYS A 44 -10.97 6.18 -12.47
CA LYS A 44 -11.67 7.35 -11.92
C LYS A 44 -12.29 7.07 -10.55
N LEU A 45 -12.90 5.90 -10.38
CA LEU A 45 -13.42 5.45 -9.08
C LEU A 45 -12.29 5.36 -8.04
N LEU A 46 -11.19 4.70 -8.37
CA LEU A 46 -10.05 4.52 -7.47
C LEU A 46 -9.36 5.85 -7.15
N GLU A 47 -9.26 6.76 -8.12
CA GLU A 47 -8.77 8.12 -7.92
C GLU A 47 -9.68 8.92 -6.98
N ALA A 48 -11.00 8.84 -7.13
CA ALA A 48 -11.93 9.48 -6.22
C ALA A 48 -11.73 9.00 -4.77
N LEU A 49 -11.65 7.67 -4.57
CA LEU A 49 -11.39 7.09 -3.24
C LEU A 49 -10.00 7.44 -2.70
N ALA A 50 -8.98 7.58 -3.56
CA ALA A 50 -7.65 8.01 -3.15
C ALA A 50 -7.65 9.45 -2.62
N LEU A 51 -8.29 10.36 -3.35
CA LEU A 51 -8.22 11.81 -3.10
C LEU A 51 -9.24 12.30 -2.06
N HIS A 52 -10.32 11.57 -1.85
CA HIS A 52 -11.41 11.96 -0.94
C HIS A 52 -11.64 10.97 0.22
N GLY A 53 -10.94 9.83 0.24
CA GLY A 53 -11.05 8.84 1.32
C GLY A 53 -12.30 7.97 1.22
N SER A 54 -12.93 7.69 2.36
CA SER A 54 -14.09 6.81 2.45
C SER A 54 -15.36 7.51 1.97
N MET A 55 -16.04 6.94 0.97
CA MET A 55 -17.22 7.54 0.35
C MET A 55 -18.27 6.49 -0.03
N THR A 56 -19.52 6.90 -0.09
CA THR A 56 -20.61 6.15 -0.72
C THR A 56 -20.56 6.29 -2.24
N THR A 57 -21.22 5.39 -2.97
CA THR A 57 -21.37 5.52 -4.44
C THR A 57 -22.09 6.81 -4.85
N TRP A 58 -22.95 7.33 -3.97
CA TRP A 58 -23.67 8.58 -4.21
C TRP A 58 -22.72 9.78 -4.13
N GLU A 59 -21.93 9.89 -3.07
CA GLU A 59 -20.97 10.99 -2.89
C GLU A 59 -19.92 10.98 -4.01
N ILE A 60 -19.45 9.81 -4.45
CA ILE A 60 -18.52 9.69 -5.59
C ILE A 60 -19.17 10.20 -6.89
N ALA A 61 -20.46 9.91 -7.12
CA ALA A 61 -21.18 10.43 -8.28
C ALA A 61 -21.34 11.96 -8.21
N GLN A 62 -21.57 12.52 -7.02
CA GLN A 62 -21.70 13.97 -6.82
C GLN A 62 -20.42 14.77 -7.10
N LEU A 63 -19.24 14.13 -7.12
CA LEU A 63 -17.99 14.81 -7.49
C LEU A 63 -17.99 15.35 -8.93
N HIS A 64 -18.84 14.79 -9.81
CA HIS A 64 -18.84 15.10 -11.24
C HIS A 64 -20.20 15.55 -11.79
N TYR A 65 -21.28 15.41 -11.01
CA TYR A 65 -22.65 15.68 -11.46
C TYR A 65 -23.43 16.42 -10.38
N SER A 66 -24.23 17.41 -10.78
CA SER A 66 -25.07 18.21 -9.89
C SER A 66 -26.56 17.85 -9.99
N ASP A 67 -27.01 17.32 -11.13
CA ASP A 67 -28.41 16.93 -11.33
C ASP A 67 -28.70 15.51 -10.80
N ILE A 68 -29.84 15.38 -10.11
CA ILE A 68 -30.27 14.12 -9.46
C ILE A 68 -30.37 12.94 -10.45
N PRO A 69 -30.92 13.11 -11.68
CA PRO A 69 -31.00 12.02 -12.64
C PRO A 69 -29.63 11.47 -13.08
N ALA A 70 -28.65 12.35 -13.37
CA ALA A 70 -27.30 11.92 -13.71
C ALA A 70 -26.59 11.25 -12.54
N ILE A 71 -26.74 11.80 -11.32
CA ILE A 71 -26.17 11.19 -10.10
C ILE A 71 -26.68 9.76 -9.92
N ARG A 72 -27.99 9.53 -10.02
CA ARG A 72 -28.59 8.18 -9.90
C ARG A 72 -28.05 7.22 -10.96
N THR A 73 -27.91 7.69 -12.20
CA THR A 73 -27.37 6.88 -13.28
C THR A 73 -25.92 6.49 -13.00
N ARG A 74 -25.10 7.46 -12.57
CA ARG A 74 -23.69 7.22 -12.26
C ARG A 74 -23.51 6.34 -11.03
N GLU A 75 -24.32 6.53 -10.00
CA GLU A 75 -24.31 5.69 -8.79
C GLU A 75 -24.51 4.21 -9.16
N LYS A 76 -25.47 3.91 -10.05
CA LYS A 76 -25.73 2.56 -10.55
C LYS A 76 -24.53 1.97 -11.30
N GLU A 77 -23.83 2.79 -12.08
CA GLU A 77 -22.60 2.38 -12.75
C GLU A 77 -21.49 2.07 -11.76
N LEU A 78 -21.25 2.96 -10.78
CA LEU A 78 -20.23 2.78 -9.74
C LEU A 78 -20.46 1.50 -8.92
N ARG A 79 -21.72 1.21 -8.56
CA ARG A 79 -22.08 -0.03 -7.87
C ARG A 79 -21.71 -1.29 -8.66
N ARG A 80 -21.88 -1.26 -9.98
CA ARG A 80 -21.48 -2.35 -10.89
C ARG A 80 -19.97 -2.50 -11.00
N LEU A 81 -19.21 -1.41 -10.90
CA LEU A 81 -17.73 -1.48 -10.88
C LEU A 81 -17.25 -2.08 -9.55
N LEU A 82 -17.87 -1.70 -8.43
CA LEU A 82 -17.50 -2.19 -7.10
C LEU A 82 -17.80 -3.68 -6.91
N VAL A 83 -19.03 -4.09 -7.19
CA VAL A 83 -19.52 -5.46 -6.90
C VAL A 83 -19.35 -6.42 -8.10
N GLY A 84 -19.16 -5.87 -9.30
CA GLY A 84 -19.18 -6.65 -10.54
C GLY A 84 -20.59 -6.78 -11.14
N ARG A 85 -20.69 -7.54 -12.23
CA ARG A 85 -21.96 -7.83 -12.92
C ARG A 85 -22.02 -9.30 -13.31
N LYS A 86 -23.22 -9.89 -13.27
CA LYS A 86 -23.48 -11.22 -13.85
C LYS A 86 -24.13 -11.04 -15.21
N ASP A 87 -23.46 -11.51 -16.26
CA ASP A 87 -23.96 -11.50 -17.64
C ASP A 87 -23.95 -12.91 -18.20
N ARG A 88 -25.10 -13.40 -18.68
CA ARG A 88 -25.23 -14.70 -19.35
C ARG A 88 -24.55 -15.84 -18.57
N GLY A 89 -24.74 -15.88 -17.25
CA GLY A 89 -24.17 -16.88 -16.36
C GLY A 89 -22.73 -16.61 -15.87
N LYS A 90 -21.97 -15.70 -16.50
CA LYS A 90 -20.59 -15.35 -16.11
C LYS A 90 -20.56 -14.10 -15.22
N LYS A 91 -19.88 -14.15 -14.07
CA LYS A 91 -19.66 -12.99 -13.20
C LYS A 91 -18.37 -12.27 -13.60
N SER A 92 -18.45 -10.98 -13.94
CA SER A 92 -17.27 -10.12 -13.99
C SER A 92 -16.88 -9.71 -12.57
N LEU A 93 -15.59 -9.80 -12.27
CA LEU A 93 -15.06 -9.42 -10.95
C LEU A 93 -15.18 -7.90 -10.76
N GLY A 94 -15.75 -7.49 -9.64
CA GLY A 94 -15.73 -6.11 -9.18
C GLY A 94 -14.42 -5.76 -8.48
N VAL A 95 -14.23 -4.45 -8.22
CA VAL A 95 -13.07 -3.92 -7.50
C VAL A 95 -13.01 -4.46 -6.05
N LEU A 96 -14.16 -4.78 -5.45
CA LEU A 96 -14.25 -5.45 -4.15
C LEU A 96 -13.75 -6.91 -4.21
N ASP A 97 -14.12 -7.64 -5.27
CA ASP A 97 -13.79 -9.07 -5.41
C ASP A 97 -12.26 -9.30 -5.50
N VAL A 98 -11.52 -8.32 -6.03
CA VAL A 98 -10.05 -8.38 -6.15
C VAL A 98 -9.31 -7.67 -5.02
N GLY A 99 -10.04 -7.22 -3.99
CA GLY A 99 -9.46 -6.68 -2.77
C GLY A 99 -8.78 -5.32 -2.89
N LEU A 100 -9.12 -4.50 -3.89
CA LEU A 100 -8.60 -3.12 -4.01
C LEU A 100 -9.41 -2.10 -3.18
N VAL A 101 -10.66 -2.42 -2.88
CA VAL A 101 -11.58 -1.59 -2.09
C VAL A 101 -12.16 -2.46 -0.99
N VAL A 102 -12.40 -1.86 0.18
CA VAL A 102 -13.18 -2.47 1.24
C VAL A 102 -14.49 -1.72 1.43
N SER A 103 -15.51 -2.43 1.90
CA SER A 103 -16.80 -1.84 2.24
C SER A 103 -17.01 -1.86 3.75
N GLU A 104 -17.43 -0.72 4.28
CA GLU A 104 -17.79 -0.55 5.68
C GLU A 104 -19.27 -0.15 5.77
N LYS A 105 -20.05 -0.88 6.56
CA LYS A 105 -21.45 -0.55 6.81
C LYS A 105 -21.53 0.45 7.95
N ILE A 106 -21.92 1.69 7.63
CA ILE A 106 -22.11 2.74 8.63
C ILE A 106 -23.62 2.93 8.83
N LYS A 107 -24.06 2.85 10.08
CA LYS A 107 -25.43 3.22 10.47
C LYS A 107 -25.50 4.73 10.54
N ILE A 108 -26.24 5.35 9.63
CA ILE A 108 -26.59 6.78 9.70
C ILE A 108 -28.08 6.85 9.99
N LYS A 109 -28.42 7.30 11.20
CA LYS A 109 -29.80 7.31 11.73
C LYS A 109 -30.41 5.89 11.69
N GLN A 110 -31.45 5.68 10.88
CA GLN A 110 -32.18 4.41 10.72
C GLN A 110 -31.75 3.60 9.47
N ASN A 111 -30.88 4.15 8.62
CA ASN A 111 -30.44 3.50 7.38
C ASN A 111 -28.98 3.05 7.46
N ILE A 112 -28.71 1.88 6.88
CA ILE A 112 -27.34 1.35 6.73
C ILE A 112 -26.85 1.73 5.33
N SER A 113 -25.79 2.54 5.29
CA SER A 113 -25.13 2.92 4.04
C SER A 113 -23.78 2.20 3.93
N ASN A 114 -23.47 1.71 2.72
CA ASN A 114 -22.16 1.15 2.42
C ASN A 114 -21.21 2.29 2.06
N TYR A 115 -20.22 2.51 2.90
CA TYR A 115 -19.05 3.32 2.58
C TYR A 115 -17.97 2.44 1.98
N TYR A 116 -17.21 3.01 1.07
CA TYR A 116 -16.13 2.34 0.36
C TYR A 116 -14.86 3.16 0.53
N ARG A 117 -13.74 2.49 0.81
CA ARG A 117 -12.41 3.09 0.85
C ARG A 117 -11.40 2.16 0.17
N LEU A 118 -10.26 2.70 -0.23
CA LEU A 118 -9.16 1.85 -0.69
C LEU A 118 -8.73 0.90 0.42
N SER A 119 -8.44 -0.34 0.03
CA SER A 119 -7.63 -1.24 0.86
C SER A 119 -6.16 -0.85 0.78
N LEU A 120 -5.31 -1.51 1.57
CA LEU A 120 -3.85 -1.38 1.42
C LEU A 120 -3.36 -1.83 0.03
N HIS A 121 -3.93 -2.90 -0.56
CA HIS A 121 -3.65 -3.26 -1.95
C HIS A 121 -4.13 -2.20 -2.94
N GLY A 122 -5.28 -1.58 -2.67
CA GLY A 122 -5.80 -0.43 -3.43
C GLY A 122 -4.84 0.75 -3.42
N ILE A 123 -4.33 1.11 -2.24
CA ILE A 123 -3.34 2.18 -2.07
C ILE A 123 -2.09 1.88 -2.92
N LEU A 124 -1.52 0.68 -2.79
CA LEU A 124 -0.35 0.27 -3.59
C LEU A 124 -0.66 0.34 -5.09
N TYR A 125 -1.75 -0.27 -5.56
CA TYR A 125 -2.10 -0.25 -6.98
C TYR A 125 -2.28 1.18 -7.52
N CYS A 126 -2.92 2.07 -6.74
CA CYS A 126 -3.10 3.46 -7.13
C CYS A 126 -1.77 4.23 -7.23
N LEU A 127 -0.85 4.02 -6.28
CA LEU A 127 0.48 4.64 -6.28
C LEU A 127 1.34 4.21 -7.48
N ASP A 128 1.22 2.94 -7.88
CA ASP A 128 1.90 2.33 -9.04
C ASP A 128 1.32 2.84 -10.37
N VAL A 129 0.00 2.81 -10.51
CA VAL A 129 -0.63 2.90 -11.84
C VAL A 129 -1.20 4.28 -12.18
N LEU A 130 -1.73 5.04 -11.21
CA LEU A 130 -2.49 6.27 -11.53
C LEU A 130 -1.60 7.46 -11.90
N GLY A 131 -0.29 7.37 -11.66
CA GLY A 131 0.67 8.42 -11.98
C GLY A 131 0.44 9.68 -11.13
N PHE A 132 0.23 9.49 -9.83
CA PHE A 132 -0.01 10.58 -8.89
C PHE A 132 1.17 11.53 -8.78
N ARG A 133 0.86 12.82 -8.69
CA ARG A 133 1.82 13.86 -8.32
C ARG A 133 1.95 13.90 -6.81
N LYS A 134 3.00 14.57 -6.31
CA LYS A 134 3.26 14.77 -4.88
C LYS A 134 2.01 15.21 -4.09
N LYS A 135 1.27 16.20 -4.60
CA LYS A 135 0.03 16.70 -3.96
C LYS A 135 -1.08 15.65 -3.87
N ASP A 136 -1.15 14.75 -4.85
CA ASP A 136 -2.16 13.70 -4.92
C ASP A 136 -1.81 12.60 -3.89
N VAL A 137 -0.51 12.30 -3.73
CA VAL A 137 0.01 11.42 -2.67
C VAL A 137 -0.19 12.04 -1.28
N ASP A 138 0.03 13.36 -1.12
CA ASP A 138 -0.23 14.06 0.14
C ASP A 138 -1.71 13.97 0.55
N ALA A 139 -2.63 14.16 -0.39
CA ALA A 139 -4.07 14.02 -0.14
C ALA A 139 -4.43 12.58 0.27
N MET A 140 -3.89 11.58 -0.44
CA MET A 140 -4.06 10.17 -0.07
C MET A 140 -3.51 9.90 1.34
N ALA A 141 -2.30 10.37 1.65
CA ALA A 141 -1.69 10.14 2.95
C ALA A 141 -2.53 10.72 4.09
N HIS A 142 -3.14 11.89 3.89
CA HIS A 142 -4.08 12.46 4.85
C HIS A 142 -5.33 11.58 5.05
N ASN A 143 -5.97 11.16 3.96
CA ASN A 143 -7.21 10.37 4.02
C ASN A 143 -7.00 8.97 4.63
N TYR A 144 -5.80 8.40 4.47
CA TYR A 144 -5.48 7.03 4.86
C TYR A 144 -4.51 6.97 6.06
N GLU A 145 -4.42 8.04 6.85
CA GLU A 145 -3.56 8.12 8.05
C GLU A 145 -3.82 6.99 9.04
N LYS A 146 -5.07 6.56 9.20
CA LYS A 146 -5.48 5.49 10.12
C LYS A 146 -5.26 4.09 9.53
N THR A 147 -5.23 4.00 8.20
CA THR A 147 -5.08 2.72 7.48
C THR A 147 -3.60 2.31 7.40
N LEU A 148 -2.71 3.27 7.18
CA LEU A 148 -1.26 3.05 7.17
C LEU A 148 -0.56 3.95 8.21
N PRO A 149 -0.72 3.66 9.52
CA PRO A 149 -0.41 4.60 10.59
C PRO A 149 1.07 4.95 10.74
N MET A 150 1.97 4.02 10.45
CA MET A 150 3.42 4.27 10.60
C MET A 150 4.00 5.04 9.41
N VAL A 151 3.30 5.13 8.28
CA VAL A 151 3.75 5.91 7.12
C VAL A 151 2.86 7.13 6.90
N PHE A 152 1.59 6.92 6.58
CA PHE A 152 0.62 7.97 6.32
C PHE A 152 0.24 8.73 7.60
N GLY A 153 0.05 8.03 8.73
CA GLY A 153 -0.15 8.68 10.04
C GLY A 153 1.05 9.48 10.55
N LYS A 154 2.21 9.35 9.89
CA LYS A 154 3.43 10.11 10.15
C LYS A 154 3.87 10.95 8.97
N TRP A 155 3.03 11.11 7.94
CA TRP A 155 3.43 11.67 6.65
C TRP A 155 4.01 13.07 6.77
N GLY A 156 3.34 13.98 7.47
CA GLY A 156 3.83 15.35 7.68
C GLY A 156 5.16 15.40 8.44
N TYR A 157 5.32 14.54 9.46
CA TYR A 157 6.56 14.41 10.21
C TYR A 157 7.69 13.88 9.33
N LEU A 158 7.47 12.77 8.62
CA LEU A 158 8.44 12.18 7.70
C LEU A 158 8.84 13.16 6.60
N LYS A 159 7.88 13.84 5.98
CA LYS A 159 8.11 14.83 4.93
C LYS A 159 8.98 16.00 5.42
N SER A 160 8.80 16.46 6.66
CA SER A 160 9.64 17.51 7.24
C SER A 160 11.13 17.13 7.39
N ILE A 161 11.45 15.84 7.43
CA ILE A 161 12.81 15.33 7.62
C ILE A 161 13.41 14.79 6.31
N LEU A 162 12.60 14.06 5.54
CA LEU A 162 12.98 13.37 4.31
C LEU A 162 12.79 14.23 3.06
N ASP A 163 12.03 15.33 3.15
CA ASP A 163 11.64 16.15 2.01
C ASP A 163 11.03 15.29 0.89
N ASN A 164 11.66 15.22 -0.28
CA ASN A 164 11.17 14.47 -1.43
C ASN A 164 11.40 12.95 -1.34
N ASP A 165 12.26 12.48 -0.43
CA ASP A 165 12.54 11.05 -0.27
C ASP A 165 11.31 10.28 0.25
N VAL A 166 10.35 10.98 0.86
CA VAL A 166 9.09 10.38 1.36
C VAL A 166 8.25 9.79 0.22
N TYR A 167 8.34 10.34 -1.00
CA TYR A 167 7.57 9.88 -2.16
C TYR A 167 8.14 8.59 -2.79
N ARG A 168 9.26 8.06 -2.27
CA ARG A 168 9.78 6.75 -2.68
C ARG A 168 8.79 5.61 -2.43
N ILE A 169 7.73 5.83 -1.63
CA ILE A 169 6.59 4.91 -1.53
C ILE A 169 5.94 4.57 -2.88
N GLN A 170 6.04 5.44 -3.88
CA GLN A 170 5.56 5.13 -5.24
C GLN A 170 6.43 4.06 -5.91
N ILE A 171 7.76 4.11 -5.72
CA ILE A 171 8.68 3.09 -6.25
C ILE A 171 8.45 1.74 -5.57
N LEU A 172 8.08 1.77 -4.29
CA LEU A 172 7.67 0.55 -3.58
C LEU A 172 6.45 -0.06 -4.26
N ALA A 173 5.41 0.72 -4.50
CA ALA A 173 4.18 0.23 -5.09
C ALA A 173 4.37 -0.49 -6.45
N GLU A 174 5.41 -0.14 -7.21
CA GLU A 174 5.79 -0.81 -8.48
C GLU A 174 6.35 -2.23 -8.29
N GLY A 175 6.67 -2.66 -7.05
CA GLY A 175 7.17 -3.99 -6.71
C GLY A 175 8.70 -4.15 -6.83
N LEU A 176 9.43 -3.05 -7.00
CA LEU A 176 10.84 -3.02 -7.41
C LEU A 176 11.89 -3.49 -6.37
N PHE A 177 11.51 -3.86 -5.14
CA PHE A 177 12.48 -4.00 -4.04
C PHE A 177 12.48 -5.30 -3.24
N LEU A 178 11.60 -6.26 -3.51
CA LEU A 178 11.51 -7.44 -2.64
C LEU A 178 12.63 -8.48 -2.88
N ASP A 179 13.28 -8.50 -4.05
CA ASP A 179 14.22 -9.59 -4.41
C ASP A 179 15.58 -9.14 -4.96
N ASN A 180 15.92 -7.84 -4.94
CA ASN A 180 17.15 -7.39 -5.61
C ASN A 180 18.41 -7.64 -4.76
N ILE A 181 19.00 -8.83 -4.93
CA ILE A 181 20.23 -9.28 -4.27
C ILE A 181 21.38 -8.29 -4.46
N HIS A 182 21.41 -7.49 -5.54
CA HIS A 182 22.46 -6.51 -5.80
C HIS A 182 22.55 -5.39 -4.74
N ILE A 183 21.48 -5.17 -3.95
CA ILE A 183 21.48 -4.19 -2.86
C ILE A 183 22.50 -4.55 -1.76
N THR A 184 22.79 -5.83 -1.56
CA THR A 184 23.78 -6.32 -0.57
C THR A 184 25.20 -5.81 -0.83
N LYS A 185 25.56 -5.54 -2.09
CA LYS A 185 26.91 -5.10 -2.45
C LYS A 185 27.14 -3.61 -2.18
N ILE A 186 26.07 -2.84 -1.95
CA ILE A 186 26.11 -1.37 -1.97
C ILE A 186 26.11 -0.77 -0.56
N SER A 187 25.62 -1.50 0.44
CA SER A 187 25.45 -0.97 1.80
C SER A 187 26.03 -1.88 2.88
N LYS A 188 26.66 -1.28 3.91
CA LYS A 188 27.00 -1.97 5.16
C LYS A 188 25.77 -2.26 6.03
N ILE A 189 24.62 -1.70 5.67
CA ILE A 189 23.35 -1.93 6.36
C ILE A 189 22.82 -3.31 5.92
N PRO A 190 22.35 -4.16 6.84
CA PRO A 190 21.85 -5.51 6.53
C PRO A 190 20.45 -5.48 5.89
N ILE A 191 20.32 -4.79 4.76
CA ILE A 191 19.03 -4.52 4.10
C ILE A 191 18.41 -5.84 3.61
N PHE A 192 19.22 -6.72 3.02
CA PHE A 192 18.75 -8.01 2.53
C PHE A 192 18.27 -8.91 3.65
N GLU A 193 18.97 -8.94 4.77
CA GLU A 193 18.61 -9.70 5.95
C GLU A 193 17.27 -9.21 6.52
N ILE A 194 17.09 -7.88 6.60
CA ILE A 194 15.85 -7.26 7.06
C ILE A 194 14.67 -7.58 6.13
N ILE A 195 14.84 -7.45 4.81
CA ILE A 195 13.78 -7.76 3.83
C ILE A 195 13.47 -9.27 3.82
N THR A 196 14.47 -10.12 3.88
CA THR A 196 14.29 -11.58 3.92
C THR A 196 13.57 -11.98 5.19
N TYR A 197 13.95 -11.44 6.34
CA TYR A 197 13.25 -11.69 7.60
C TYR A 197 11.82 -11.13 7.58
N LEU A 198 11.57 -9.98 6.94
CA LEU A 198 10.22 -9.47 6.74
C LEU A 198 9.33 -10.49 6.01
N ASN A 199 9.84 -11.11 4.95
CA ASN A 199 9.13 -12.15 4.20
C ASN A 199 8.89 -13.39 5.06
N VAL A 200 9.89 -13.84 5.82
CA VAL A 200 9.78 -15.00 6.73
C VAL A 200 8.76 -14.72 7.85
N LYS A 201 8.82 -13.54 8.48
CA LYS A 201 7.93 -13.14 9.58
C LYS A 201 6.46 -13.23 9.19
N TYR A 202 6.13 -12.89 7.94
CA TYR A 202 4.76 -12.91 7.44
C TYR A 202 4.43 -14.08 6.50
N GLN A 203 5.31 -15.09 6.41
CA GLN A 203 5.16 -16.21 5.48
C GLN A 203 3.88 -17.02 5.72
N ASN A 204 3.56 -17.29 6.99
CA ASN A 204 2.35 -18.05 7.36
C ASN A 204 1.04 -17.30 7.06
N TYR A 205 1.11 -16.00 6.78
CA TYR A 205 -0.02 -15.14 6.44
C TYR A 205 -0.13 -14.88 4.94
N TYR A 206 0.38 -15.81 4.12
CA TYR A 206 0.46 -15.65 2.66
C TYR A 206 -0.90 -15.34 2.02
N GLU A 207 -1.91 -16.17 2.32
CA GLU A 207 -3.26 -16.06 1.75
C GLU A 207 -4.18 -15.12 2.54
N SER A 208 -3.94 -15.01 3.85
CA SER A 208 -4.78 -14.23 4.76
C SER A 208 -3.94 -13.56 5.85
N ILE A 209 -3.90 -12.23 5.80
CA ILE A 209 -3.26 -11.34 6.77
C ILE A 209 -4.29 -10.31 7.25
N SER A 210 -4.17 -9.89 8.52
CA SER A 210 -4.99 -8.78 9.02
C SER A 210 -4.57 -7.46 8.36
N GLU A 211 -5.48 -6.50 8.22
CA GLU A 211 -5.15 -5.19 7.65
C GLU A 211 -4.05 -4.48 8.47
N LYS A 212 -4.05 -4.67 9.79
CA LYS A 212 -3.03 -4.12 10.68
C LYS A 212 -1.66 -4.73 10.40
N ASP A 213 -1.58 -6.04 10.28
CA ASP A 213 -0.31 -6.73 10.02
C ASP A 213 0.22 -6.43 8.62
N LEU A 214 -0.66 -6.29 7.62
CA LEU A 214 -0.28 -5.84 6.28
C LEU A 214 0.22 -4.39 6.30
N ALA A 215 -0.42 -3.50 7.08
CA ALA A 215 0.04 -2.13 7.26
C ALA A 215 1.43 -2.10 7.91
N ASP A 216 1.68 -2.93 8.92
CA ASP A 216 3.00 -3.09 9.54
C ASP A 216 4.02 -3.63 8.52
N GLN A 217 3.65 -4.64 7.72
CA GLN A 217 4.52 -5.19 6.68
C GLN A 217 4.93 -4.14 5.65
N ILE A 218 3.96 -3.37 5.12
CA ILE A 218 4.20 -2.24 4.21
C ILE A 218 5.09 -1.19 4.86
N SER A 219 4.86 -0.89 6.13
CA SER A 219 5.62 0.12 6.86
C SER A 219 7.07 -0.31 7.07
N TYR A 220 7.33 -1.55 7.50
CA TYR A 220 8.69 -2.07 7.63
C TYR A 220 9.42 -2.04 6.31
N TRP A 221 8.74 -2.41 5.22
CA TRP A 221 9.30 -2.34 3.88
C TRP A 221 9.64 -0.91 3.46
N PHE A 222 8.76 0.06 3.74
CA PHE A 222 8.99 1.47 3.46
C PHE A 222 10.23 2.01 4.18
N TYR A 223 10.31 1.84 5.51
CA TYR A 223 11.47 2.29 6.28
C TYR A 223 12.74 1.57 5.84
N THR A 224 12.68 0.26 5.60
CA THR A 224 13.87 -0.48 5.15
C THR A 224 14.37 0.03 3.80
N THR A 225 13.46 0.40 2.89
CA THR A 225 13.85 0.94 1.58
C THR A 225 14.45 2.33 1.67
N LEU A 226 14.01 3.17 2.62
CA LEU A 226 14.65 4.45 2.87
C LEU A 226 16.13 4.32 3.31
N LEU A 227 16.58 3.13 3.76
CA LEU A 227 17.97 2.88 4.12
C LEU A 227 18.86 2.69 2.89
N ILE A 228 18.26 2.41 1.73
CA ILE A 228 18.96 2.35 0.45
C ILE A 228 19.18 3.78 -0.05
N HIS A 229 20.40 4.11 -0.44
CA HIS A 229 20.74 5.41 -1.02
C HIS A 229 19.86 5.74 -2.22
N SER A 230 19.49 7.02 -2.33
CA SER A 230 18.80 7.58 -3.49
C SER A 230 19.60 7.40 -4.80
N THR A 231 20.93 7.24 -4.70
CA THR A 231 21.83 6.93 -5.81
C THR A 231 22.59 5.64 -5.53
N MET A 232 22.44 4.62 -6.37
CA MET A 232 22.96 3.27 -6.16
C MET A 232 24.49 3.14 -6.07
N ASN A 233 25.26 4.23 -6.28
CA ASN A 233 26.73 4.19 -6.38
C ASN A 233 27.47 5.15 -5.43
N ARG A 234 26.83 5.65 -4.36
CA ARG A 234 27.51 6.52 -3.38
C ARG A 234 27.41 5.95 -1.96
N LYS A 235 28.48 6.10 -1.19
CA LYS A 235 28.47 5.88 0.26
C LYS A 235 27.40 6.79 0.87
N MET A 236 26.70 6.31 1.91
CA MET A 236 25.78 7.13 2.71
C MET A 236 26.41 8.47 3.03
N GLU A 237 25.92 9.52 2.39
CA GLU A 237 26.35 10.87 2.71
C GLU A 237 25.94 11.15 4.16
N LYS A 238 26.78 11.88 4.91
CA LYS A 238 26.55 12.21 6.32
C LYS A 238 25.16 12.82 6.56
N THR A 239 24.65 13.53 5.57
CA THR A 239 23.31 14.14 5.50
C THR A 239 22.16 13.12 5.57
N GLU A 240 22.26 11.98 4.88
CA GLU A 240 21.24 10.92 4.94
C GLU A 240 21.22 10.25 6.33
N LEU A 241 22.40 10.03 6.94
CA LEU A 241 22.48 9.46 8.29
C LEU A 241 21.87 10.40 9.34
N GLU A 242 22.04 11.71 9.16
CA GLU A 242 21.43 12.73 10.02
C GLU A 242 19.90 12.76 9.87
N LYS A 243 19.36 12.64 8.63
CA LYS A 243 17.91 12.49 8.41
C LYS A 243 17.36 11.27 9.17
N TRP A 244 18.05 10.14 9.09
CA TRP A 244 17.69 8.92 9.79
C TRP A 244 17.69 9.06 11.32
N LYS A 245 18.74 9.69 11.88
CA LYS A 245 18.78 9.99 13.32
C LYS A 245 17.63 10.90 13.73
N LYS A 246 17.28 11.90 12.91
CA LYS A 246 16.17 12.83 13.17
C LYS A 246 14.80 12.13 13.19
N ILE A 247 14.54 11.15 12.31
CA ILE A 247 13.28 10.37 12.29
C ILE A 247 13.01 9.69 13.63
N PHE A 248 14.06 9.18 14.29
CA PHE A 248 13.92 8.42 15.53
C PHE A 248 14.21 9.23 16.80
N ALA A 249 14.70 10.46 16.66
CA ALA A 249 15.03 11.32 17.80
C ALA A 249 13.77 11.73 18.58
N ASN A 250 12.74 12.17 17.86
CA ASN A 250 11.56 12.79 18.46
C ASN A 250 10.35 11.85 18.57
N ASP A 251 10.35 10.71 17.85
CA ASP A 251 9.26 9.72 17.91
C ASP A 251 9.72 8.41 18.58
N LYS A 252 9.56 8.37 19.92
CA LYS A 252 9.90 7.18 20.72
C LYS A 252 9.09 5.94 20.32
N LYS A 253 7.83 6.12 19.88
CA LYS A 253 6.96 5.01 19.48
C LYS A 253 7.47 4.40 18.19
N LEU A 254 7.76 5.23 17.19
CA LEU A 254 8.32 4.79 15.92
C LEU A 254 9.68 4.12 16.11
N LYS A 255 10.55 4.71 16.94
CA LYS A 255 11.84 4.13 17.31
C LYS A 255 11.68 2.75 17.93
N ARG A 256 10.81 2.60 18.93
CA ARG A 256 10.59 1.30 19.60
C ARG A 256 10.04 0.26 18.64
N TRP A 257 9.09 0.63 17.79
CA TRP A 257 8.48 -0.26 16.80
C TRP A 257 9.49 -0.74 15.74
N PHE A 258 10.23 0.18 15.12
CA PHE A 258 11.17 -0.17 14.05
C PHE A 258 12.40 -0.92 14.59
N PHE A 259 13.04 -0.42 15.65
CA PHE A 259 14.19 -1.11 16.22
C PHE A 259 13.82 -2.38 16.98
N GLY A 260 12.56 -2.54 17.41
CA GLY A 260 12.05 -3.83 17.88
C GLY A 260 12.12 -4.89 16.78
N PHE A 261 11.63 -4.56 15.58
CA PHE A 261 11.73 -5.42 14.41
C PHE A 261 13.18 -5.71 13.98
N VAL A 262 14.07 -4.71 14.04
CA VAL A 262 15.50 -4.92 13.75
C VAL A 262 16.14 -5.88 14.76
N LYS A 263 15.78 -5.79 16.05
CA LYS A 263 16.26 -6.73 17.08
C LYS A 263 15.76 -8.15 16.84
N GLU A 264 14.49 -8.30 16.47
CA GLU A 264 13.94 -9.60 16.07
C GLU A 264 14.69 -10.18 14.87
N THR A 265 14.98 -9.36 13.86
CA THR A 265 15.77 -9.74 12.68
C THR A 265 17.15 -10.25 13.10
N SER A 266 17.87 -9.46 13.92
CA SER A 266 19.20 -9.81 14.39
C SER A 266 19.19 -11.11 15.20
N LYS A 267 18.20 -11.30 16.06
CA LYS A 267 18.04 -12.54 16.83
C LYS A 267 17.80 -13.74 15.92
N PHE A 268 16.89 -13.62 14.95
CA PHE A 268 16.57 -14.69 14.01
C PHE A 268 17.79 -15.24 13.26
N TYR A 269 18.67 -14.37 12.78
CA TYR A 269 19.91 -14.82 12.13
C TYR A 269 20.94 -15.35 13.12
N SER A 270 21.10 -14.70 14.27
CA SER A 270 22.05 -15.16 15.30
C SER A 270 21.72 -16.57 15.77
N ASP A 271 20.45 -16.84 16.10
CA ASP A 271 19.98 -18.15 16.54
C ASP A 271 20.26 -19.24 15.48
N ARG A 272 20.14 -18.92 14.19
CA ARG A 272 20.45 -19.84 13.08
C ARG A 272 21.95 -20.10 12.91
N PHE A 273 22.78 -19.08 13.06
CA PHE A 273 24.22 -19.25 13.02
C PHE A 273 24.74 -20.02 14.23
N ASP A 274 24.15 -19.81 15.41
CA ASP A 274 24.50 -20.56 16.61
C ASP A 274 24.16 -22.06 16.46
N TYR A 275 23.07 -22.40 15.77
CA TYR A 275 22.78 -23.79 15.41
C TYR A 275 23.87 -24.40 14.50
N LEU A 276 24.39 -23.63 13.55
CA LEU A 276 25.48 -24.10 12.68
C LEU A 276 26.80 -24.30 13.43
N LYS A 277 27.09 -23.46 14.43
CA LYS A 277 28.29 -23.60 15.27
C LYS A 277 28.29 -24.89 16.09
N ILE A 278 27.12 -25.45 16.43
CA ILE A 278 27.03 -26.77 17.08
C ILE A 278 27.56 -27.88 16.18
N LEU A 279 27.57 -27.67 14.86
CA LEU A 279 28.11 -28.60 13.87
C LEU A 279 29.62 -28.39 13.61
N GLU A 280 30.26 -27.42 14.27
CA GLU A 280 31.70 -27.20 14.19
C GLU A 280 32.43 -28.25 15.04
N PRO A 281 33.33 -29.06 14.45
CA PRO A 281 33.99 -30.18 15.14
C PRO A 281 35.02 -29.75 16.19
#